data_AF-A0A9D6ISJ4-F1
#
_entry.id   AF-A0A9D6ISJ4-F1
#
_cell.length_a   1.000
_cell.length_b   1.000
_cell.length_c   1.000
_cell.angle_alpha   90.00
_cell.angle_beta   90.00
_cell.angle_gamma   90.00
#
_symmetry.space_group_name_H-M   'P 1'
#
loop_
_entity.id
_entity.type
_entity.pdbx_description
1 polymer ?
#
loop_
_entity_poly.entity_id
_entity_poly.type
_entity_poly.pdbx_seq_one_letter_code
_entity_poly.pdbx_strand_id
1 'polypeptide(L)' 'MAGEKKLKEPITLFAAIEAQQHEALRQIAFKERRSLADVVREALEAFIRVRSGRQRALKA' A
#
# COMPACT_ATOMS: atom_id res chain seq x y z
N MET A 1 -9.85 -2.01 17.98
CA MET A 1 -9.78 -3.08 16.96
C MET A 1 -10.19 -2.46 15.64
N ALA A 2 -9.24 -2.21 14.74
CA ALA A 2 -9.54 -1.64 13.44
C ALA A 2 -10.29 -2.70 12.64
N GLY A 3 -11.58 -2.46 12.37
CA GLY A 3 -12.44 -3.41 11.68
C GLY A 3 -11.81 -3.81 10.35
N GLU A 4 -11.64 -5.12 10.16
CA GLU A 4 -11.23 -5.71 8.89
C GLU A 4 -12.19 -5.21 7.81
N LYS A 5 -11.77 -4.22 7.03
CA LYS A 5 -12.46 -3.88 5.78
C LYS A 5 -12.34 -5.11 4.89
N LYS A 6 -13.34 -5.99 4.96
CA LYS A 6 -13.45 -7.16 4.10
C LYS A 6 -13.39 -6.67 2.66
N LEU A 7 -12.31 -7.07 1.97
CA LEU A 7 -12.17 -6.82 0.55
C LEU A 7 -13.34 -7.48 -0.17
N LYS A 8 -13.98 -6.76 -1.10
CA LYS A 8 -15.08 -7.31 -1.90
C LYS A 8 -14.57 -8.37 -2.89
N GLU A 9 -13.41 -8.08 -3.49
CA GLU A 9 -12.75 -8.92 -4.50
C GLU A 9 -11.26 -9.01 -4.14
N PRO A 10 -10.87 -9.88 -3.20
CA PRO A 10 -9.48 -9.99 -2.78
C PRO A 10 -8.62 -10.62 -3.89
N ILE A 11 -7.52 -9.94 -4.23
CA ILE A 11 -6.47 -10.46 -5.13
C ILE A 11 -5.16 -10.50 -4.34
N THR A 12 -4.43 -11.61 -4.45
CA THR A 12 -3.10 -11.75 -3.86
C THR A 12 -2.04 -11.25 -4.85
N LEU A 13 -1.24 -10.27 -4.42
CA LEU A 13 -0.11 -9.75 -5.18
C LEU A 13 1.19 -10.36 -4.64
N PHE A 14 2.01 -10.92 -5.54
CA PHE A 14 3.37 -11.34 -5.24
C PHE A 14 4.35 -10.41 -5.98
N ALA A 15 5.37 -9.94 -5.27
CA ALA A 15 6.43 -9.12 -5.84
C ALA A 15 7.76 -9.47 -5.18
N ALA A 16 8.82 -9.58 -5.99
CA ALA A 16 10.18 -9.60 -5.48
C ALA A 16 10.58 -8.16 -5.10
N ILE A 17 10.99 -7.97 -3.86
CA ILE A 17 11.46 -6.69 -3.31
C ILE A 17 12.75 -6.91 -2.53
N GLU A 18 13.48 -5.82 -2.31
CA GLU A 18 14.70 -5.87 -1.52
C GLU A 18 14.40 -6.20 -0.06
N ALA A 19 15.30 -6.93 0.59
CA ALA A 19 15.17 -7.29 2.01
C ALA A 19 14.99 -6.05 2.91
N GLN A 20 15.70 -4.97 2.60
CA GLN A 20 15.59 -3.70 3.31
C GLN A 20 14.19 -3.07 3.17
N GLN A 21 13.56 -3.20 2.00
CA GLN A 21 12.21 -2.70 1.77
C GLN A 21 11.19 -3.47 2.59
N HIS A 22 11.30 -4.81 2.60
CA HIS A 22 10.46 -5.66 3.44
C HIS A 22 10.60 -5.31 4.93
N GLU A 23 11.84 -5.13 5.43
CA GLU A 23 12.09 -4.77 6.82
C GLU A 23 11.50 -3.41 7.20
N ALA A 24 11.68 -2.41 6.34
CA ALA A 24 11.09 -1.08 6.55
C ALA A 24 9.55 -1.16 6.66
N LEU A 25 8.90 -1.90 5.77
CA LEU A 25 7.45 -2.11 5.81
C LEU A 25 7.01 -2.81 7.09
N ARG A 26 7.76 -3.84 7.55
CA ARG A 26 7.46 -4.54 8.81
C ARG A 26 7.53 -3.59 10.01
N GLN A 27 8.56 -2.75 10.08
CA GLN A 27 8.73 -1.79 11.18
C GLN A 27 7.62 -0.74 11.23
N ILE A 28 7.19 -0.25 10.06
CA ILE A 28 6.07 0.69 9.95
C ILE A 28 4.78 0.03 10.45
N ALA A 29 4.46 -1.17 9.95
CA ALA A 29 3.28 -1.92 10.36
C ALA A 29 3.24 -2.16 11.89
N PHE A 30 4.39 -2.51 12.47
CA PHE A 30 4.52 -2.68 13.92
C PHE A 30 4.26 -1.38 14.69
N LYS A 31 4.90 -0.28 14.30
CA LYS A 31 4.74 1.04 14.95
C LYS A 31 3.29 1.52 14.89
N GLU A 32 2.61 1.30 13.76
CA GLU A 32 1.23 1.72 13.55
C GLU A 32 0.18 0.74 14.11
N ARG A 33 0.60 -0.43 14.61
CA ARG A 33 -0.29 -1.52 15.05
C ARG A 33 -1.29 -1.94 13.97
N ARG A 34 -0.81 -2.04 12.72
CA ARG A 34 -1.60 -2.41 11.54
C ARG A 34 -1.00 -3.61 10.84
N SER A 35 -1.78 -4.27 9.99
CA SER A 35 -1.25 -5.36 9.17
C SER A 35 -0.33 -4.80 8.08
N LEU A 36 0.67 -5.58 7.67
CA LEU A 36 1.52 -5.24 6.52
C LEU A 36 0.68 -4.97 5.26
N ALA A 37 -0.40 -5.75 5.09
CA ALA A 37 -1.33 -5.61 3.97
C ALA A 37 -2.11 -4.28 4.01
N ASP A 38 -2.42 -3.73 5.18
CA ASP A 38 -3.04 -2.40 5.28
C ASP A 38 -2.06 -1.29 4.86
N VAL A 39 -0.81 -1.37 5.34
CA VAL A 39 0.25 -0.40 5.01
C VAL A 39 0.53 -0.40 3.51
N VAL A 40 0.66 -1.59 2.90
CA VAL A 40 0.89 -1.71 1.45
C VAL A 40 -0.30 -1.21 0.65
N ARG A 41 -1.55 -1.50 1.06
CA ARG A 41 -2.74 -0.97 0.38
C ARG A 41 -2.80 0.54 0.40
N GLU A 42 -2.52 1.16 1.55
CA GLU A 42 -2.47 2.62 1.66
C GLU A 42 -1.38 3.23 0.78
N ALA A 43 -0.17 2.65 0.78
CA ALA A 43 0.91 3.09 -0.08
C ALA A 43 0.56 2.99 -1.58
N LEU A 44 -0.10 1.91 -2.00
CA LEU A 44 -0.60 1.74 -3.36
C LEU A 44 -1.65 2.78 -3.73
N GLU A 45 -2.64 3.03 -2.85
CA GLU A 45 -3.65 4.06 -3.07
C GLU A 45 -3.02 5.45 -3.23
N ALA A 46 -2.07 5.80 -2.36
CA ALA A 46 -1.36 7.07 -2.42
C ALA A 46 -0.57 7.21 -3.74
N PHE A 47 0.16 6.16 -4.12
CA PHE A 47 0.91 6.14 -5.38
C PHE A 47 0.01 6.31 -6.60
N ILE A 48 -1.11 5.58 -6.65
CA ILE A 48 -2.09 5.66 -7.75
C ILE A 48 -2.67 7.08 -7.84
N ARG A 49 -3.06 7.69 -6.72
CA ARG A 49 -3.59 9.06 -6.69
C ARG A 49 -2.60 10.07 -7.25
N VAL A 50 -1.35 10.03 -6.78
CA VAL A 50 -0.28 10.93 -7.25
C VAL A 50 -0.02 10.75 -8.74
N ARG A 51 0.08 9.50 -9.22
CA ARG A 51 0.37 9.21 -10.63
C ARG A 51 -0.79 9.58 -11.56
N SER A 52 -2.03 9.38 -11.11
CA SER A 52 -3.23 9.75 -11.87
C SER A 52 -3.39 11.27 -11.96
N GLY A 53 -3.11 12.01 -10.87
CA GLY A 53 -3.07 13.47 -10.89
C GLY A 53 -2.00 14.02 -11.84
N ARG A 54 -0.79 13.44 -11.79
CA ARG A 54 0.31 13.80 -12.70
C ARG A 54 -0.01 13.52 -14.16
N GLN A 55 -0.67 12.40 -14.48
CA GLN A 55 -1.11 12.11 -15.85
C GLN A 55 -2.15 13.11 -16.38
N ARG A 56 -3.02 13.65 -15.52
CA ARG A 56 -3.99 14.68 -15.92
C ARG A 56 -3.31 16.01 -16.22
N ALA A 57 -2.34 16.42 -15.40
CA ALA A 57 -1.59 17.66 -15.61
C ALA A 57 -0.71 17.65 -16.90
N LEU A 58 -0.26 16.47 -17.34
CA LEU A 58 0.52 16.32 -18.59
C LEU A 58 -0.35 16.26 -19.86
N LYS A 59 -1.67 16.09 -19.71
CA LYS A 59 -2.63 15.97 -20.82
C LYS A 59 -3.47 17.24 -21.03
N ALA A 60 -3.31 18.24 -20.16
CA ALA A 60 -3.95 19.56 -20.24
C ALA A 60 -2.96 20.57 -20.83
#